data_AF-A0A7Y4IKN8-F1
#
_entry.id   AF-A0A7Y4IKN8-F1
#
_cell.length_a   1.000
_cell.length_b   1.000
_cell.length_c   1.000
_cell.angle_alpha   90.00
_cell.angle_beta   90.00
_cell.angle_gamma   90.00
#
_symmetry.space_group_name_H-M   'P 1'
#
loop_
_entity.id
_entity.type
_entity.pdbx_description
1 polymer ?
#
loop_
_entity_poly.entity_id
_entity_poly.type
_entity_poly.pdbx_seq_one_letter_code
_entity_poly.pdbx_strand_id
1 'polypeptide(L)'
;MSWTAFEHIAAESPEQRWVLERIEGALQNAGATPVLDSHTCGAILGVDSDIIERVFQRLKELRFLTESEQLQCRSCREAVFQKELVGRETSVRCMRCGVTFKDQPPLQSKLYRLSDETLVRPEPQQILKSLAGKARVGIITALDKEAAAVRVMLDGCSPYIVRSPRGQAVYELGSVPSLGGEPHPIIHVSLHGDAGTNPAASAAAQLFLNLPKLELLLVVGIAGGCPNPQRPDEHVRLGDVVVSNRSGVVQYDNLKRELLGDGLRPPPRPPSKELMDSVGRLAQDELLGDRCWLSTLSRGERLWNAVRPADAMDVLDDSPTQASPMAHPADPQRRPGEPRVFRAAVGSANILLKDPEARDQLRDRFGVRAIEMESSGATQAAWEAGVGYLVVRGISDYCNPGKNDIWQEHAALVAAAYARALLAKLPNRER
;
A
#
# COMPACT_ATOMS: atom_id res chain seq x y z
N MET A 1 9.13 12.34 -16.18
CA MET A 1 8.68 11.47 -15.06
C MET A 1 7.99 12.32 -14.00
N SER A 2 7.09 11.79 -13.16
CA SER A 2 6.81 12.50 -11.89
C SER A 2 7.96 12.17 -10.94
N TRP A 3 8.57 13.19 -10.36
CA TRP A 3 9.76 13.08 -9.54
C TRP A 3 9.61 12.13 -8.33
N THR A 4 8.38 11.97 -7.86
CA THR A 4 8.00 11.06 -6.78
C THR A 4 8.21 9.57 -7.08
N ALA A 5 8.13 9.13 -8.34
CA ALA A 5 8.43 7.73 -8.71
C ALA A 5 9.95 7.46 -8.83
N PHE A 6 10.75 8.53 -8.80
CA PHE A 6 12.16 8.57 -9.14
C PHE A 6 13.08 8.52 -7.91
N GLU A 7 12.63 9.09 -6.79
CA GLU A 7 13.26 9.02 -5.46
C GLU A 7 13.54 7.59 -4.97
N HIS A 8 12.82 6.61 -5.50
CA HIS A 8 12.94 5.20 -5.11
C HIS A 8 13.83 4.36 -6.02
N ILE A 9 14.14 4.83 -7.24
CA ILE A 9 14.97 4.10 -8.21
C ILE A 9 16.44 4.54 -8.14
N ALA A 10 16.68 5.81 -7.82
CA ALA A 10 18.02 6.38 -7.81
C ALA A 10 18.68 6.40 -6.41
N ALA A 11 17.91 6.26 -5.32
CA ALA A 11 18.44 6.25 -3.95
C ALA A 11 18.72 4.84 -3.44
N GLU A 12 19.97 4.56 -3.09
CA GLU A 12 20.43 3.36 -2.38
C GLU A 12 20.54 3.58 -0.86
N SER A 13 20.43 4.83 -0.40
CA SER A 13 20.40 5.19 1.03
C SER A 13 19.35 6.27 1.35
N PRO A 14 18.91 6.37 2.62
CA PRO A 14 18.02 7.45 3.07
C PRO A 14 18.57 8.85 2.78
N GLU A 15 19.89 9.03 2.89
CA GLU A 15 20.59 10.29 2.60
C GLU A 15 20.52 10.64 1.11
N GLN A 16 20.67 9.65 0.21
CA GLN A 16 20.51 9.86 -1.23
C GLN A 16 19.07 10.20 -1.62
N ARG A 17 18.07 9.63 -0.94
CA ARG A 17 16.66 9.99 -1.14
C ARG A 17 16.39 11.44 -0.76
N TRP A 18 16.89 11.85 0.40
CA TRP A 18 16.79 13.25 0.87
C TRP A 18 17.44 14.24 -0.12
N VAL A 19 18.58 13.87 -0.70
CA VAL A 19 19.26 14.66 -1.74
C VAL A 19 18.40 14.77 -3.00
N LEU A 20 17.79 13.67 -3.46
CA LEU A 20 16.93 13.67 -4.66
C LEU A 20 15.67 14.53 -4.48
N GLU A 21 15.03 14.50 -3.31
CA GLU A 21 13.86 15.34 -2.98
C GLU A 21 14.17 16.84 -3.12
N ARG A 22 15.39 17.26 -2.73
CA ARG A 22 15.77 18.69 -2.75
C ARG A 22 16.36 19.17 -4.07
N ILE A 23 16.95 18.27 -4.85
CA ILE A 23 17.45 18.58 -6.19
C ILE A 23 16.29 18.92 -7.15
N GLU A 24 15.08 18.37 -6.93
CA GLU A 24 13.88 18.74 -7.70
C GLU A 24 13.60 20.24 -7.64
N GLY A 25 13.50 20.76 -6.42
CA GLY A 25 13.14 22.15 -6.17
C GLY A 25 14.21 23.10 -6.69
N ALA A 26 15.48 22.69 -6.67
CA ALA A 26 16.56 23.46 -7.26
C ALA A 26 16.50 23.48 -8.80
N LEU A 27 16.16 22.33 -9.42
CA LEU A 27 16.05 22.21 -10.88
C LEU A 27 14.79 22.89 -11.44
N GLN A 28 13.69 22.91 -10.70
CA GLN A 28 12.43 23.54 -11.12
C GLN A 28 12.44 25.07 -10.98
N ASN A 29 13.16 25.62 -9.98
CA ASN A 29 13.23 27.06 -9.75
C ASN A 29 14.29 27.77 -10.61
N ALA A 30 15.26 27.04 -11.15
CA ALA A 30 16.23 27.57 -12.09
C ALA A 30 15.64 27.54 -13.51
N GLY A 31 15.13 28.67 -13.99
CA GLY A 31 14.74 28.82 -15.40
C GLY A 31 15.88 28.47 -16.37
N ALA A 32 15.53 28.16 -17.62
CA ALA A 32 16.43 27.83 -18.74
C ALA A 32 17.65 26.95 -18.37
N THR A 33 17.43 25.63 -18.28
CA THR A 33 18.45 24.57 -18.21
C THR A 33 19.56 24.79 -17.17
N PRO A 34 19.28 24.55 -15.88
CA PRO A 34 20.31 24.56 -14.85
C PRO A 34 21.42 23.56 -15.16
N VAL A 35 22.65 24.03 -15.06
CA VAL A 35 23.86 23.22 -15.10
C VAL A 35 24.32 23.04 -13.65
N LEU A 36 24.31 21.81 -13.15
CA LEU A 36 24.62 21.52 -11.74
C LEU A 36 25.97 20.80 -11.61
N ASP A 37 26.75 21.18 -10.60
CA ASP A 37 27.93 20.41 -10.15
C ASP A 37 27.74 19.93 -8.70
N SER A 38 28.36 18.79 -8.38
CA SER A 38 28.19 18.11 -7.10
C SER A 38 28.68 18.92 -5.90
N HIS A 39 29.67 19.81 -6.06
CA HIS A 39 30.13 20.69 -4.99
C HIS A 39 29.16 21.83 -4.71
N THR A 40 28.63 22.48 -5.74
CA THR A 40 27.64 23.56 -5.59
C THR A 40 26.36 23.01 -4.96
N CYS A 41 25.86 21.87 -5.43
CA CYS A 41 24.74 21.19 -4.79
C CYS A 41 25.07 20.78 -3.35
N GLY A 42 26.30 20.34 -3.07
CA GLY A 42 26.73 19.95 -1.73
C GLY A 42 26.70 21.11 -0.75
N ALA A 43 27.18 22.28 -1.19
CA ALA A 43 27.15 23.51 -0.40
C ALA A 43 25.71 24.03 -0.15
N ILE A 44 24.83 23.96 -1.16
CA ILE A 44 23.43 24.39 -1.04
C ILE A 44 22.65 23.47 -0.09
N LEU A 45 22.88 22.16 -0.21
CA LEU A 45 22.12 21.14 0.50
C LEU A 45 22.73 20.79 1.86
N GLY A 46 23.96 21.22 2.16
CA GLY A 46 24.67 20.82 3.37
C GLY A 46 25.02 19.33 3.39
N VAL A 47 25.28 18.75 2.22
CA VAL A 47 25.58 17.32 2.03
C VAL A 47 26.95 17.17 1.37
N ASP A 48 27.68 16.12 1.73
CA ASP A 48 28.96 15.78 1.12
C ASP A 48 28.84 15.68 -0.41
N SER A 49 29.72 16.36 -1.13
CA SER A 49 29.75 16.36 -2.59
C SER A 49 29.91 14.96 -3.18
N ASP A 50 30.55 14.03 -2.48
CA ASP A 50 30.72 12.65 -2.93
C ASP A 50 29.38 11.87 -2.94
N ILE A 51 28.48 12.18 -2.01
CA ILE A 51 27.12 11.62 -1.99
C ILE A 51 26.34 12.11 -3.20
N ILE A 52 26.47 13.40 -3.53
CA ILE A 52 25.80 14.02 -4.67
C ILE A 52 26.38 13.51 -5.99
N GLU A 53 27.69 13.33 -6.06
CA GLU A 53 28.36 12.77 -7.24
C GLU A 53 27.88 11.33 -7.52
N ARG A 54 27.70 10.50 -6.48
CA ARG A 54 27.10 9.16 -6.63
C ARG A 54 25.66 9.23 -7.17
N VAL A 55 24.86 10.15 -6.64
CA VAL A 55 23.51 10.40 -7.16
C VAL A 55 23.56 10.83 -8.62
N PHE A 56 24.39 11.81 -8.98
CA PHE A 56 24.51 12.31 -10.34
C PHE A 56 25.01 11.27 -11.34
N GLN A 57 26.00 10.45 -10.97
CA GLN A 57 26.44 9.33 -11.80
C GLN A 57 25.32 8.31 -12.00
N ARG A 58 24.53 8.02 -10.96
CA ARG A 58 23.36 7.15 -11.10
C ARG A 58 22.30 7.75 -12.03
N LEU A 59 22.06 9.05 -11.91
CA LEU A 59 21.17 9.77 -12.81
C LEU A 59 21.67 9.79 -14.26
N LYS A 60 23.00 9.81 -14.47
CA LYS A 60 23.61 9.65 -15.79
C LYS A 60 23.45 8.25 -16.35
N GLU A 61 23.67 7.20 -15.54
CA GLU A 61 23.43 5.80 -15.94
C GLU A 61 21.98 5.56 -16.37
N LEU A 62 21.05 6.19 -15.63
CA LEU A 62 19.62 6.16 -15.92
C LEU A 62 19.20 7.13 -17.04
N ARG A 63 20.15 7.82 -17.68
CA ARG A 63 19.96 8.79 -18.76
C ARG A 63 19.08 10.00 -18.41
N PHE A 64 19.02 10.39 -17.14
CA PHE A 64 18.35 11.64 -16.72
C PHE A 64 19.26 12.83 -16.83
N LEU A 65 20.56 12.63 -16.59
CA LEU A 65 21.57 13.66 -16.70
C LEU A 65 22.52 13.34 -17.86
N THR A 66 22.86 14.37 -18.62
CA THR A 66 24.04 14.35 -19.47
C THR A 66 25.19 15.00 -18.71
N GLU A 67 26.35 14.36 -18.74
CA GLU A 67 27.58 14.90 -18.16
C GLU A 67 28.34 15.65 -19.25
N SER A 68 28.73 16.87 -18.94
CA SER A 68 29.66 17.66 -19.73
C SER A 68 30.84 18.05 -18.83
N GLU A 69 32.05 17.98 -19.37
CA GLU A 69 33.21 18.53 -18.69
C GLU A 69 33.37 19.97 -19.15
N GLN A 70 33.29 20.93 -18.21
CA GLN A 70 33.66 22.30 -18.48
C GLN A 70 34.69 22.78 -17.47
N LEU A 71 35.48 23.75 -17.91
CA LEU A 71 36.38 24.49 -17.06
C LEU A 71 35.54 25.48 -16.23
N GLN A 72 35.71 25.50 -14.90
CA GLN A 72 35.06 26.47 -14.02
C GLN A 72 36.06 27.25 -13.17
N CYS A 73 35.78 28.54 -12.98
CA CYS A 73 36.67 29.43 -12.24
C CYS A 73 36.68 29.00 -10.76
N ARG A 74 37.87 28.74 -10.17
CA ARG A 74 37.96 28.36 -8.75
C ARG A 74 37.40 29.42 -7.80
N SER A 75 37.39 30.68 -8.22
CA SER A 75 36.95 31.81 -7.39
C SER A 75 35.44 32.06 -7.48
N CYS A 76 34.84 31.97 -8.67
CA CYS A 76 33.43 32.37 -8.86
C CYS A 76 32.56 31.32 -9.57
N ARG A 77 33.10 30.13 -9.85
CA ARG A 77 32.42 28.97 -10.46
C ARG A 77 31.80 29.17 -11.85
N GLU A 78 31.98 30.32 -12.47
CA GLU A 78 31.55 30.60 -13.85
C GLU A 78 32.51 30.01 -14.90
N ALA A 79 31.96 29.71 -16.08
CA ALA A 79 32.68 29.09 -17.22
C ALA A 79 33.10 30.08 -18.32
N VAL A 80 33.29 31.36 -17.99
CA VAL A 80 33.64 32.40 -18.96
C VAL A 80 35.10 32.83 -18.77
N PHE A 81 35.95 32.45 -19.73
CA PHE A 81 37.38 32.74 -19.69
C PHE A 81 37.87 33.46 -20.94
N GLN A 82 38.83 34.34 -20.75
CA GLN A 82 39.60 34.99 -21.80
C GLN A 82 41.07 34.60 -21.65
N LYS A 83 41.70 34.15 -22.74
CA LYS A 83 43.14 33.98 -22.78
C LYS A 83 43.81 35.35 -22.85
N GLU A 84 44.75 35.60 -21.96
CA GLU A 84 45.59 36.79 -21.98
C GLU A 84 47.05 36.39 -22.24
N LEU A 85 47.70 37.17 -23.09
CA LEU A 85 49.14 37.08 -23.34
C LEU A 85 49.80 38.23 -22.60
N VAL A 86 50.57 37.89 -21.57
CA VAL A 86 51.38 38.86 -20.82
C VAL A 86 52.83 38.45 -20.98
N GLY A 87 53.51 39.03 -21.96
CA GLY A 87 54.87 38.61 -22.34
C GLY A 87 54.88 37.28 -23.11
N ARG A 88 55.72 36.31 -22.68
CA ARG A 88 55.82 34.96 -23.29
C ARG A 88 54.95 33.90 -22.60
N GLU A 89 54.21 34.27 -21.55
CA GLU A 89 53.35 33.36 -20.80
C GLU A 89 51.88 33.53 -21.22
N THR A 90 51.16 32.41 -21.33
CA THR A 90 49.71 32.39 -21.59
C THR A 90 48.99 32.25 -20.27
N SER A 91 48.19 33.25 -19.91
CA SER A 91 47.34 33.20 -18.73
C SER A 91 45.87 33.14 -19.12
N VAL A 92 45.02 32.68 -18.20
CA VAL A 92 43.58 32.59 -18.42
C VAL A 92 42.89 33.46 -17.38
N ARG A 93 42.20 34.52 -17.82
CA ARG A 93 41.41 35.41 -16.97
C ARG A 93 39.94 34.98 -16.95
N CYS A 94 39.36 34.86 -15.77
CA CYS A 94 37.92 34.71 -15.62
C CYS A 94 37.23 36.05 -15.89
N MET A 95 36.36 36.10 -16.90
CA MET A 95 35.66 37.32 -17.33
C MET A 95 34.65 37.83 -16.30
N ARG A 96 34.19 36.97 -15.37
CA ARG A 96 33.25 37.36 -14.32
C ARG A 96 33.92 38.06 -13.13
N CYS A 97 34.93 37.44 -12.54
CA CYS A 97 35.57 37.93 -11.30
C CYS A 97 36.95 38.56 -11.53
N GLY A 98 37.49 38.52 -12.75
CA GLY A 98 38.78 39.13 -13.10
C GLY A 98 40.01 38.34 -12.64
N VAL A 99 39.84 37.21 -11.94
CA VAL A 99 40.96 36.38 -11.47
C VAL A 99 41.71 35.76 -12.64
N THR A 100 43.04 35.87 -12.64
CA THR A 100 43.93 35.38 -13.70
C THR A 100 44.74 34.18 -13.21
N PHE A 101 44.67 33.07 -13.92
CA PHE A 101 45.37 31.82 -13.61
C PHE A 101 46.61 31.68 -14.50
N LYS A 102 47.78 31.45 -13.89
CA LYS A 102 49.07 31.37 -14.58
C LYS A 102 49.52 29.94 -14.93
N ASP A 103 49.35 28.97 -14.03
CA ASP A 103 49.99 27.64 -14.19
C ASP A 103 49.06 26.42 -13.99
N GLN A 104 47.84 26.60 -13.48
CA GLN A 104 46.89 25.50 -13.32
C GLN A 104 45.57 25.85 -14.01
N PRO A 105 45.05 25.00 -14.92
CA PRO A 105 43.80 25.27 -15.60
C PRO A 105 42.65 25.37 -14.59
N PRO A 106 41.53 26.02 -14.95
CA PRO A 106 40.32 26.04 -14.13
C PRO A 106 39.90 24.62 -13.72
N LEU A 107 39.23 24.45 -12.57
CA LEU A 107 38.79 23.12 -12.13
C LEU A 107 37.95 22.48 -13.25
N GLN A 108 38.30 21.25 -13.64
CA GLN A 108 37.43 20.42 -14.47
C GLN A 108 36.33 19.92 -13.55
N SER A 109 35.18 20.58 -13.57
CA SER A 109 34.00 20.12 -12.84
C SER A 109 33.09 19.37 -13.79
N LYS A 110 32.59 18.23 -13.32
CA LYS A 110 31.54 17.49 -13.99
C LYS A 110 30.25 18.28 -13.84
N LEU A 111 29.76 18.76 -14.96
CA LEU A 111 28.54 19.52 -15.03
C LEU A 111 27.44 18.65 -15.61
N TYR A 112 26.37 18.52 -14.85
CA TYR A 112 25.23 17.71 -15.21
C TYR A 112 24.09 18.60 -15.69
N ARG A 113 23.45 18.18 -16.78
CA ARG A 113 22.25 18.83 -17.33
C ARG A 113 21.16 17.79 -17.48
N LEU A 114 19.91 18.21 -17.33
CA LEU A 114 18.78 17.35 -17.71
C LEU A 114 18.92 16.98 -19.19
N SER A 115 18.89 15.69 -19.49
CA SER A 115 18.91 15.21 -20.88
C SER A 115 17.64 15.67 -21.60
N ASP A 116 17.71 16.05 -22.87
CA ASP A 116 16.53 16.37 -23.69
C ASP A 116 15.53 15.19 -23.81
N GLU A 117 15.99 13.95 -23.55
CA GLU A 117 15.16 12.74 -23.44
C GLU A 117 14.20 12.75 -22.23
N THR A 118 14.35 13.69 -21.28
CA THR A 118 13.55 13.74 -20.02
C THR A 118 12.07 14.08 -20.19
N LEU A 119 11.63 14.48 -21.38
CA LEU A 119 10.21 14.61 -21.71
C LEU A 119 9.53 13.29 -22.05
N VAL A 120 10.29 12.19 -22.26
CA VAL A 120 9.72 10.88 -22.54
C VAL A 120 9.31 10.21 -21.23
N ARG A 121 7.99 10.15 -20.98
CA ARG A 121 7.45 9.36 -19.86
C ARG A 121 7.76 7.89 -20.14
N PRO A 122 8.23 7.10 -19.15
CA PRO A 122 8.48 5.68 -19.36
C PRO A 122 7.21 5.02 -19.87
N GLU A 123 7.37 4.19 -20.89
CA GLU A 123 6.24 3.47 -21.47
C GLU A 123 5.60 2.60 -20.38
N PRO A 124 4.28 2.40 -20.39
CA PRO A 124 3.56 1.67 -19.33
C PRO A 124 4.14 0.27 -19.10
N GLN A 125 4.60 -0.36 -20.18
CA GLN A 125 5.25 -1.66 -20.16
C GLN A 125 6.59 -1.68 -19.41
N GLN A 126 7.35 -0.57 -19.41
CA GLN A 126 8.62 -0.49 -18.66
C GLN A 126 8.36 -0.42 -17.15
N ILE A 127 7.35 0.34 -16.73
CA ILE A 127 6.93 0.42 -15.32
C ILE A 127 6.46 -0.97 -14.86
N LEU A 128 5.60 -1.62 -15.64
CA LEU A 128 5.12 -2.96 -15.34
C LEU A 128 6.25 -3.98 -15.28
N LYS A 129 7.21 -3.95 -16.21
CA LYS A 129 8.41 -4.80 -16.15
C LYS A 129 9.24 -4.54 -14.89
N SER A 130 9.31 -3.29 -14.43
CA SER A 130 10.03 -2.95 -13.20
C SER A 130 9.34 -3.47 -11.94
N LEU A 131 8.01 -3.66 -11.98
CA LEU A 131 7.23 -4.26 -10.90
C LEU A 131 7.15 -5.79 -11.01
N ALA A 132 7.25 -6.30 -12.23
CA ALA A 132 7.10 -7.71 -12.53
C ALA A 132 8.14 -8.53 -11.77
N GLY A 133 7.65 -9.41 -10.89
CA GLY A 133 8.47 -10.29 -10.07
C GLY A 133 9.11 -9.64 -8.85
N LYS A 134 8.75 -8.40 -8.50
CA LYS A 134 9.08 -7.83 -7.20
C LYS A 134 8.22 -8.44 -6.09
N ALA A 135 6.91 -8.60 -6.32
CA ALA A 135 5.97 -9.05 -5.29
C ALA A 135 5.28 -10.36 -5.65
N ARG A 136 5.04 -11.19 -4.62
CA ARG A 136 4.23 -12.41 -4.68
C ARG A 136 2.81 -12.20 -4.15
N VAL A 137 2.61 -11.16 -3.34
CA VAL A 137 1.37 -10.89 -2.63
C VAL A 137 0.78 -9.56 -3.08
N GLY A 138 -0.49 -9.60 -3.45
CA GLY A 138 -1.31 -8.42 -3.72
C GLY A 138 -2.26 -8.14 -2.56
N ILE A 139 -2.57 -6.87 -2.32
CA ILE A 139 -3.63 -6.42 -1.42
C ILE A 139 -4.59 -5.53 -2.20
N ILE A 140 -5.90 -5.77 -2.09
CA ILE A 140 -6.94 -4.88 -2.60
C ILE A 140 -7.75 -4.30 -1.44
N THR A 141 -7.98 -2.99 -1.50
CA THR A 141 -8.88 -2.25 -0.60
C THR A 141 -9.89 -1.44 -1.41
N ALA A 142 -11.10 -1.22 -0.90
CA ALA A 142 -12.14 -0.49 -1.60
C ALA A 142 -12.16 1.01 -1.27
N LEU A 143 -12.15 1.35 0.01
CA LEU A 143 -12.34 2.70 0.53
C LEU A 143 -11.01 3.40 0.85
N ASP A 144 -10.99 4.72 0.81
CA ASP A 144 -9.78 5.51 1.10
C ASP A 144 -9.20 5.26 2.50
N LYS A 145 -10.08 5.04 3.49
CA LYS A 145 -9.68 4.70 4.87
C LYS A 145 -9.07 3.30 4.99
N GLU A 146 -9.54 2.35 4.18
CA GLU A 146 -8.95 1.01 4.10
C GLU A 146 -7.56 1.08 3.44
N ALA A 147 -7.46 1.84 2.34
CA ALA A 147 -6.19 2.11 1.67
C ALA A 147 -5.20 2.80 2.61
N ALA A 148 -5.63 3.83 3.35
CA ALA A 148 -4.79 4.51 4.34
C ALA A 148 -4.29 3.55 5.43
N ALA A 149 -5.18 2.72 5.98
CA ALA A 149 -4.83 1.71 6.97
C ALA A 149 -3.76 0.72 6.45
N VAL A 150 -3.94 0.20 5.23
CA VAL A 150 -2.97 -0.70 4.60
C VAL A 150 -1.65 0.01 4.35
N ARG A 151 -1.66 1.22 3.80
CA ARG A 151 -0.43 2.00 3.51
C ARG A 151 0.42 2.24 4.75
N VAL A 152 -0.21 2.59 5.87
CA VAL A 152 0.49 2.75 7.17
C VAL A 152 1.09 1.42 7.66
N MET A 153 0.49 0.30 7.29
CA MET A 153 0.98 -1.04 7.58
C MET A 153 2.01 -1.57 6.58
N LEU A 154 2.40 -0.81 5.55
CA LEU A 154 3.48 -1.18 4.66
C LEU A 154 4.77 -0.41 5.01
N ASP A 155 5.90 -1.09 4.98
CA ASP A 155 7.22 -0.47 5.12
C ASP A 155 7.73 -0.07 3.72
N GLY A 156 8.22 1.17 3.59
CA GLY A 156 8.81 1.68 2.34
C GLY A 156 7.82 1.79 1.17
N CYS A 157 6.57 2.15 1.45
CA CYS A 157 5.50 2.24 0.45
C CYS A 157 5.75 3.32 -0.60
N SER A 158 5.69 2.97 -1.89
CA SER A 158 5.92 3.88 -3.02
C SER A 158 4.90 3.69 -4.15
N PRO A 159 4.36 4.77 -4.72
CA PRO A 159 3.41 4.67 -5.82
C PRO A 159 4.11 4.45 -7.18
N TYR A 160 3.50 3.61 -8.01
CA TYR A 160 3.86 3.33 -9.39
C TYR A 160 2.65 3.61 -10.27
N ILE A 161 2.77 4.60 -11.15
CA ILE A 161 1.67 5.07 -11.97
C ILE A 161 1.78 4.51 -13.38
N VAL A 162 0.90 3.58 -13.74
CA VAL A 162 0.82 2.98 -15.08
C VAL A 162 -0.29 3.67 -15.85
N ARG A 163 0.09 4.55 -16.78
CA ARG A 163 -0.88 5.23 -17.66
C ARG A 163 -1.11 4.39 -18.90
N SER A 164 -2.32 4.35 -19.43
CA SER A 164 -2.61 3.69 -20.70
C SER A 164 -3.61 4.55 -21.47
N PRO A 165 -3.81 4.32 -22.78
CA PRO A 165 -4.87 5.00 -23.53
C PRO A 165 -6.28 4.77 -22.95
N ARG A 166 -6.45 3.75 -22.10
CA ARG A 166 -7.73 3.37 -21.48
C ARG A 166 -7.91 3.90 -20.06
N GLY A 167 -6.92 4.61 -19.51
CA GLY A 167 -6.95 5.12 -18.13
C GLY A 167 -5.63 4.94 -17.39
N GLN A 168 -5.63 5.27 -16.10
CA GLN A 168 -4.46 5.21 -15.22
C GLN A 168 -4.69 4.18 -14.11
N ALA A 169 -3.75 3.27 -13.92
CA ALA A 169 -3.66 2.40 -12.76
C ALA A 169 -2.54 2.90 -11.82
N VAL A 170 -2.78 2.82 -10.51
CA VAL A 170 -1.79 3.13 -9.48
C VAL A 170 -1.55 1.88 -8.65
N TYR A 171 -0.31 1.42 -8.63
CA TYR A 171 0.15 0.32 -7.78
C TYR A 171 1.03 0.89 -6.68
N GLU A 172 0.82 0.50 -5.44
CA GLU A 172 1.71 0.86 -4.35
C GLU A 172 2.57 -0.34 -3.97
N LEU A 173 3.88 -0.21 -4.12
CA LEU A 173 4.83 -1.23 -3.70
C LEU A 173 5.33 -0.89 -2.30
N GLY A 174 5.12 -1.80 -1.36
CA GLY A 174 5.71 -1.73 -0.03
C GLY A 174 6.26 -3.08 0.37
N SER A 175 6.55 -3.24 1.65
CA SER A 175 6.98 -4.51 2.21
C SER A 175 6.41 -4.74 3.61
N VAL A 176 6.39 -6.00 4.02
CA VAL A 176 6.08 -6.41 5.39
C VAL A 176 7.09 -7.46 5.84
N PRO A 177 7.30 -7.66 7.15
CA PRO A 177 8.10 -8.77 7.64
C PRO A 177 7.61 -10.12 7.10
N SER A 178 8.46 -11.13 7.13
CA SER A 178 8.12 -12.52 6.81
C SER A 178 8.63 -13.47 7.89
N LEU A 179 8.17 -14.72 7.85
CA LEU A 179 8.67 -15.76 8.75
C LEU A 179 10.14 -16.12 8.43
N GLY A 180 10.61 -15.85 7.21
CA GLY A 180 11.96 -16.19 6.74
C GLY A 180 12.98 -15.07 6.87
N GLY A 181 12.67 -13.99 7.61
CA GLY A 181 13.57 -12.85 7.85
C GLY A 181 13.60 -11.81 6.73
N GLU A 182 13.65 -12.23 5.46
CA GLU A 182 13.60 -11.29 4.32
C GLU A 182 12.18 -10.73 4.15
N PRO A 183 11.98 -9.40 4.06
CA PRO A 183 10.65 -8.81 3.92
C PRO A 183 9.90 -9.29 2.65
N HIS A 184 8.60 -9.53 2.76
CA HIS A 184 7.71 -9.78 1.63
C HIS A 184 7.40 -8.48 0.91
N PRO A 185 7.72 -8.34 -0.39
CA PRO A 185 7.25 -7.20 -1.17
C PRO A 185 5.76 -7.38 -1.48
N ILE A 186 5.00 -6.31 -1.26
CA ILE A 186 3.55 -6.27 -1.35
C ILE A 186 3.14 -5.25 -2.40
N ILE A 187 2.23 -5.63 -3.30
CA ILE A 187 1.55 -4.69 -4.20
C ILE A 187 0.17 -4.39 -3.65
N HIS A 188 -0.09 -3.14 -3.32
CA HIS A 188 -1.39 -2.64 -2.90
C HIS A 188 -2.10 -1.92 -4.06
N VAL A 189 -3.40 -2.16 -4.22
CA VAL A 189 -4.29 -1.48 -5.16
C VAL A 189 -5.53 -1.01 -4.42
N SER A 190 -5.84 0.28 -4.53
CA SER A 190 -7.07 0.87 -4.01
C SER A 190 -8.12 1.03 -5.12
N LEU A 191 -9.39 0.75 -4.81
CA LEU A 191 -10.53 1.04 -5.68
C LEU A 191 -11.04 2.48 -5.55
N HIS A 192 -10.49 3.28 -4.64
CA HIS A 192 -10.81 4.71 -4.47
C HIS A 192 -12.31 5.01 -4.30
N GLY A 193 -13.02 4.18 -3.53
CA GLY A 193 -14.45 4.37 -3.24
C GLY A 193 -15.41 3.65 -4.19
N ASP A 194 -14.92 3.03 -5.27
CA ASP A 194 -15.72 2.18 -6.17
C ASP A 194 -16.01 0.82 -5.53
N ALA A 195 -16.82 0.81 -4.47
CA ALA A 195 -17.25 -0.39 -3.76
C ALA A 195 -18.13 -1.29 -4.65
N GLY A 196 -18.01 -2.59 -4.47
CA GLY A 196 -18.75 -3.59 -5.24
C GLY A 196 -17.89 -4.68 -5.88
N THR A 197 -18.56 -5.75 -6.29
CA THR A 197 -17.91 -6.97 -6.79
C THR A 197 -17.32 -6.74 -8.17
N ASN A 198 -17.97 -5.91 -9.01
CA ASN A 198 -17.55 -5.68 -10.39
C ASN A 198 -16.26 -4.84 -10.47
N PRO A 199 -16.14 -3.68 -9.77
CA PRO A 199 -14.87 -2.95 -9.70
C PRO A 199 -13.75 -3.81 -9.12
N ALA A 200 -14.03 -4.57 -8.04
CA ALA A 200 -13.04 -5.44 -7.41
C ALA A 200 -12.55 -6.56 -8.34
N ALA A 201 -13.45 -7.21 -9.09
CA ALA A 201 -13.09 -8.21 -10.09
C ALA A 201 -12.24 -7.61 -11.23
N SER A 202 -12.61 -6.43 -11.73
CA SER A 202 -11.88 -5.73 -12.79
C SER A 202 -10.47 -5.34 -12.34
N ALA A 203 -10.33 -4.78 -11.13
CA ALA A 203 -9.04 -4.40 -10.57
C ALA A 203 -8.14 -5.62 -10.32
N ALA A 204 -8.69 -6.71 -9.76
CA ALA A 204 -7.97 -7.96 -9.54
C ALA A 204 -7.51 -8.57 -10.87
N ALA A 205 -8.39 -8.66 -11.87
CA ALA A 205 -8.03 -9.19 -13.18
C ALA A 205 -6.90 -8.38 -13.85
N GLN A 206 -6.98 -7.04 -13.80
CA GLN A 206 -5.92 -6.17 -14.31
C GLN A 206 -4.60 -6.35 -13.54
N LEU A 207 -4.67 -6.48 -12.21
CA LEU A 207 -3.51 -6.72 -11.36
C LEU A 207 -2.79 -8.01 -11.77
N PHE A 208 -3.52 -9.12 -11.95
CA PHE A 208 -2.92 -10.41 -12.32
C PHE A 208 -2.38 -10.45 -13.75
N LEU A 209 -3.06 -9.81 -14.70
CA LEU A 209 -2.58 -9.68 -16.08
C LEU A 209 -1.28 -8.86 -16.14
N ASN A 210 -1.19 -7.80 -15.35
CA ASN A 210 -0.05 -6.89 -15.36
C ASN A 210 1.14 -7.41 -14.54
N LEU A 211 0.89 -8.20 -13.50
CA LEU A 211 1.90 -8.71 -12.57
C LEU A 211 1.80 -10.24 -12.42
N PRO A 212 2.28 -11.01 -13.41
CA PRO A 212 2.05 -12.47 -13.50
C PRO A 212 2.78 -13.31 -12.43
N LYS A 213 3.61 -12.70 -11.58
CA LYS A 213 4.27 -13.39 -10.44
C LYS A 213 3.48 -13.26 -9.13
N LEU A 214 2.33 -12.59 -9.13
CA LEU A 214 1.44 -12.59 -7.98
C LEU A 214 0.82 -13.98 -7.83
N GLU A 215 0.97 -14.57 -6.65
CA GLU A 215 0.45 -15.90 -6.32
C GLU A 215 -0.62 -15.84 -5.24
N LEU A 216 -0.65 -14.75 -4.46
CA LEU A 216 -1.56 -14.56 -3.34
C LEU A 216 -2.24 -13.20 -3.40
N LEU A 217 -3.53 -13.16 -3.10
CA LEU A 217 -4.33 -11.95 -2.96
C LEU A 217 -4.93 -11.87 -1.55
N LEU A 218 -4.77 -10.74 -0.88
CA LEU A 218 -5.58 -10.39 0.28
C LEU A 218 -6.62 -9.34 -0.12
N VAL A 219 -7.86 -9.54 0.28
CA VAL A 219 -8.88 -8.49 0.25
C VAL A 219 -9.02 -7.98 1.69
N VAL A 220 -8.61 -6.74 1.92
CA VAL A 220 -8.54 -6.14 3.26
C VAL A 220 -9.45 -4.93 3.32
N GLY A 221 -10.25 -4.83 4.37
CA GLY A 221 -11.11 -3.67 4.54
C GLY A 221 -12.08 -3.80 5.71
N ILE A 222 -13.16 -3.04 5.66
CA ILE A 222 -14.23 -3.08 6.64
C ILE A 222 -15.40 -3.95 6.17
N ALA A 223 -16.25 -4.35 7.11
CA ALA A 223 -17.49 -5.06 6.86
C ALA A 223 -18.51 -4.79 7.97
N GLY A 224 -19.78 -5.07 7.67
CA GLY A 224 -20.79 -5.19 8.70
C GLY A 224 -20.70 -6.56 9.39
N GLY A 225 -20.75 -6.58 10.72
CA GLY A 225 -20.69 -7.80 11.52
C GLY A 225 -22.05 -8.48 11.63
N CYS A 226 -22.05 -9.81 11.76
CA CYS A 226 -23.24 -10.60 12.06
C CYS A 226 -23.20 -11.06 13.53
N PRO A 227 -23.73 -10.27 14.47
CA PRO A 227 -23.72 -10.62 15.89
C PRO A 227 -24.61 -11.84 16.15
N ASN A 228 -24.36 -12.58 17.23
CA ASN A 228 -25.20 -13.68 17.69
C ASN A 228 -25.39 -13.61 19.21
N PRO A 229 -26.35 -12.83 19.73
CA PRO A 229 -26.53 -12.65 21.18
C PRO A 229 -26.73 -13.96 21.96
N GLN A 230 -27.21 -15.01 21.29
CA GLN A 230 -27.46 -16.32 21.88
C GLN A 230 -26.21 -17.20 21.96
N ARG A 231 -25.14 -16.85 21.23
CA ARG A 231 -23.86 -17.59 21.20
C ARG A 231 -22.69 -16.63 21.41
N PRO A 232 -22.26 -16.39 22.67
CA PRO A 232 -21.22 -15.41 22.98
C PRO A 232 -19.90 -15.67 22.23
N ASP A 233 -19.55 -16.94 22.02
CA ASP A 233 -18.36 -17.35 21.29
C ASP A 233 -18.42 -17.04 19.78
N GLU A 234 -19.61 -16.88 19.22
CA GLU A 234 -19.87 -16.51 17.84
C GLU A 234 -20.32 -15.03 17.69
N HIS A 235 -20.41 -14.29 18.80
CA HIS A 235 -20.95 -12.93 18.85
C HIS A 235 -19.90 -11.89 18.46
N VAL A 236 -19.89 -11.58 17.16
CA VAL A 236 -19.07 -10.51 16.57
C VAL A 236 -19.52 -9.14 17.05
N ARG A 237 -18.57 -8.26 17.36
CA ARG A 237 -18.79 -6.88 17.78
C ARG A 237 -18.04 -5.85 16.95
N LEU A 238 -18.37 -4.57 17.12
CA LEU A 238 -17.64 -3.48 16.48
C LEU A 238 -16.17 -3.47 16.93
N GLY A 239 -15.29 -3.21 15.97
CA GLY A 239 -13.84 -3.27 16.16
C GLY A 239 -13.22 -4.65 16.01
N ASP A 240 -13.99 -5.74 16.09
CA ASP A 240 -13.47 -7.10 15.88
C ASP A 240 -12.95 -7.32 14.44
N VAL A 241 -12.24 -8.43 14.22
CA VAL A 241 -11.77 -8.83 12.89
C VAL A 241 -12.27 -10.21 12.50
N VAL A 242 -12.84 -10.31 11.31
CA VAL A 242 -13.26 -11.56 10.67
C VAL A 242 -12.27 -11.91 9.57
N VAL A 243 -11.76 -13.14 9.61
CA VAL A 243 -10.85 -13.71 8.62
C VAL A 243 -11.55 -14.88 7.95
N SER A 244 -11.52 -14.93 6.61
CA SER A 244 -12.19 -16.01 5.90
C SER A 244 -11.62 -17.37 6.26
N ASN A 245 -12.50 -18.31 6.64
CA ASN A 245 -12.14 -19.69 6.95
C ASN A 245 -12.30 -20.60 5.70
N ARG A 246 -12.31 -21.92 5.89
CA ARG A 246 -12.47 -22.89 4.78
C ARG A 246 -13.77 -22.73 3.98
N SER A 247 -14.81 -22.12 4.55
CA SER A 247 -16.04 -21.78 3.83
C SER A 247 -15.87 -20.59 2.89
N GLY A 248 -14.76 -19.85 2.98
CA GLY A 248 -14.40 -18.79 2.05
C GLY A 248 -15.41 -17.65 1.98
N VAL A 249 -15.70 -17.25 0.75
CA VAL A 249 -16.63 -16.15 0.45
C VAL A 249 -17.95 -16.69 -0.09
N VAL A 250 -19.05 -16.30 0.54
CA VAL A 250 -20.42 -16.63 0.14
C VAL A 250 -20.98 -15.48 -0.68
N GLN A 251 -21.11 -15.67 -1.99
CA GLN A 251 -21.79 -14.71 -2.84
C GLN A 251 -23.31 -14.86 -2.71
N TYR A 252 -23.95 -14.00 -1.92
CA TYR A 252 -25.36 -14.18 -1.54
C TYR A 252 -26.36 -13.50 -2.50
N ASP A 253 -25.89 -12.76 -3.50
CA ASP A 253 -26.72 -12.22 -4.58
C ASP A 253 -26.69 -13.07 -5.86
N ASN A 254 -25.89 -14.14 -5.88
CA ASN A 254 -25.77 -15.08 -7.00
C ASN A 254 -26.28 -16.47 -6.58
N LEU A 255 -27.60 -16.57 -6.49
CA LEU A 255 -28.29 -17.77 -6.01
C LEU A 255 -28.98 -18.50 -7.15
N LYS A 256 -28.99 -19.83 -7.08
CA LYS A 256 -29.83 -20.69 -7.91
C LYS A 256 -31.19 -20.79 -7.23
N ARG A 257 -32.25 -20.29 -7.87
CA ARG A 257 -33.62 -20.47 -7.38
C ARG A 257 -34.09 -21.90 -7.57
N GLU A 258 -34.59 -22.52 -6.51
CA GLU A 258 -35.15 -23.88 -6.54
C GLU A 258 -36.49 -23.94 -5.79
N LEU A 259 -37.31 -24.94 -6.11
CA LEU A 259 -38.65 -25.13 -5.54
C LEU A 259 -38.66 -25.24 -4.00
N LEU A 260 -37.57 -25.77 -3.41
CA LEU A 260 -37.45 -26.04 -1.97
C LEU A 260 -36.54 -25.03 -1.25
N GLY A 261 -36.22 -23.91 -1.91
CA GLY A 261 -35.33 -22.87 -1.40
C GLY A 261 -34.08 -22.70 -2.25
N ASP A 262 -33.49 -21.51 -2.19
CA ASP A 262 -32.38 -21.18 -3.07
C ASP A 262 -31.10 -21.99 -2.72
N GLY A 263 -30.21 -22.19 -3.69
CA GLY A 263 -28.88 -22.76 -3.52
C GLY A 263 -27.78 -21.77 -3.90
N LEU A 264 -26.58 -21.91 -3.33
CA LEU A 264 -25.42 -21.09 -3.74
C LEU A 264 -24.96 -21.48 -5.16
N ARG A 265 -24.65 -20.49 -6.00
CA ARG A 265 -24.12 -20.73 -7.35
C ARG A 265 -23.11 -19.64 -7.77
N PRO A 266 -21.82 -19.97 -7.98
CA PRO A 266 -21.17 -21.24 -7.67
C PRO A 266 -21.09 -21.48 -6.15
N PRO A 267 -20.78 -22.71 -5.70
CA PRO A 267 -20.41 -22.91 -4.31
C PRO A 267 -19.14 -22.09 -3.95
N PRO A 268 -19.01 -21.63 -2.69
CA PRO A 268 -17.81 -20.95 -2.23
C PRO A 268 -16.55 -21.76 -2.45
N ARG A 269 -15.49 -21.10 -2.88
CA ARG A 269 -14.17 -21.73 -3.02
C ARG A 269 -13.36 -21.50 -1.75
N PRO A 270 -12.58 -22.48 -1.27
CA PRO A 270 -11.78 -22.28 -0.07
C PRO A 270 -10.65 -21.25 -0.31
N PRO A 271 -10.25 -20.48 0.72
CA PRO A 271 -9.05 -19.65 0.67
C PRO A 271 -7.75 -20.45 0.46
N SER A 272 -6.67 -19.74 0.18
CA SER A 272 -5.33 -20.31 0.03
C SER A 272 -4.92 -21.07 1.30
N LYS A 273 -4.47 -22.31 1.13
CA LYS A 273 -3.92 -23.12 2.23
C LYS A 273 -2.72 -22.41 2.88
N GLU A 274 -1.85 -21.78 2.09
CA GLU A 274 -0.65 -21.12 2.58
C GLU A 274 -0.99 -19.95 3.53
N LEU A 275 -1.98 -19.12 3.13
CA LEU A 275 -2.46 -18.02 3.97
C LEU A 275 -3.22 -18.55 5.21
N MET A 276 -4.00 -19.61 5.07
CA MET A 276 -4.69 -20.28 6.18
C MET A 276 -3.73 -20.89 7.20
N ASP A 277 -2.59 -21.42 6.76
CA ASP A 277 -1.53 -21.90 7.67
C ASP A 277 -0.93 -20.73 8.48
N SER A 278 -0.75 -19.55 7.87
CA SER A 278 -0.33 -18.32 8.58
C SER A 278 -1.37 -17.85 9.61
N VAL A 279 -2.67 -17.90 9.27
CA VAL A 279 -3.76 -17.70 10.25
C VAL A 279 -3.64 -18.71 11.39
N GLY A 280 -3.38 -19.98 11.07
CA GLY A 280 -3.14 -21.05 12.04
C GLY A 280 -2.01 -20.72 13.02
N ARG A 281 -0.87 -20.24 12.52
CA ARG A 281 0.28 -19.82 13.32
C ARG A 281 -0.08 -18.68 14.28
N LEU A 282 -0.80 -17.65 13.81
CA LEU A 282 -1.26 -16.58 14.70
C LEU A 282 -2.15 -17.10 15.83
N ALA A 283 -3.04 -18.08 15.59
CA ALA A 283 -3.81 -18.69 16.70
C ALA A 283 -2.92 -19.46 17.68
N GLN A 284 -1.92 -20.18 17.18
CA GLN A 284 -0.99 -20.91 18.03
C GLN A 284 -0.23 -19.95 18.94
N ASP A 285 0.24 -18.83 18.39
CA ASP A 285 0.89 -17.76 19.16
C ASP A 285 -0.06 -17.21 20.24
N GLU A 286 -1.33 -16.94 19.89
CA GLU A 286 -2.33 -16.45 20.86
C GLU A 286 -2.59 -17.45 22.01
N LEU A 287 -2.64 -18.75 21.71
CA LEU A 287 -2.78 -19.82 22.72
C LEU A 287 -1.55 -19.88 23.66
N LEU A 288 -0.37 -19.54 23.14
CA LEU A 288 0.86 -19.41 23.91
C LEU A 288 0.97 -18.05 24.64
N GLY A 289 -0.01 -17.17 24.48
CA GLY A 289 -0.06 -15.84 25.09
C GLY A 289 0.64 -14.74 24.28
N ASP A 290 1.18 -15.04 23.10
CA ASP A 290 1.75 -14.05 22.18
C ASP A 290 0.68 -13.48 21.25
N ARG A 291 0.49 -12.16 21.30
CA ARG A 291 -0.47 -11.42 20.49
C ARG A 291 0.20 -10.35 19.67
N CYS A 292 1.24 -10.74 18.94
CA CYS A 292 2.05 -9.86 18.11
C CYS A 292 1.23 -9.02 17.10
N TRP A 293 0.01 -9.43 16.72
CA TRP A 293 -0.85 -8.63 15.86
C TRP A 293 -1.46 -7.41 16.58
N LEU A 294 -1.63 -7.46 17.91
CA LEU A 294 -2.06 -6.30 18.71
C LEU A 294 -0.94 -5.25 18.81
N SER A 295 0.33 -5.65 18.90
CA SER A 295 1.44 -4.68 18.85
C SER A 295 1.55 -4.03 17.47
N THR A 296 1.18 -4.78 16.42
CA THR A 296 1.04 -4.26 15.06
C THR A 296 -0.11 -3.24 14.97
N LEU A 297 -1.26 -3.52 15.59
CA LEU A 297 -2.37 -2.56 15.71
C LEU A 297 -1.94 -1.27 16.41
N SER A 298 -1.28 -1.36 17.57
CA SER A 298 -0.80 -0.19 18.30
C SER A 298 0.24 0.62 17.51
N ARG A 299 1.06 -0.02 16.67
CA ARG A 299 1.93 0.69 15.71
C ARG A 299 1.10 1.50 14.71
N GLY A 300 0.05 0.89 14.15
CA GLY A 300 -0.90 1.55 13.27
C GLY A 300 -1.57 2.77 13.88
N GLU A 301 -2.07 2.62 15.12
CA GLU A 301 -2.80 3.68 15.82
C GLU A 301 -1.91 4.91 16.00
N ARG A 302 -0.63 4.70 16.35
CA ARG A 302 0.35 5.79 16.46
C ARG A 302 0.68 6.46 15.13
N LEU A 303 0.84 5.68 14.06
CA LEU A 303 1.27 6.21 12.76
C LEU A 303 0.14 6.92 12.01
N TRP A 304 -1.09 6.42 12.12
CA TRP A 304 -2.26 7.00 11.47
C TRP A 304 -3.00 8.02 12.35
N ASN A 305 -2.72 8.04 13.66
CA ASN A 305 -3.51 8.78 14.65
C ASN A 305 -5.01 8.38 14.64
N ALA A 306 -5.29 7.12 14.29
CA ALA A 306 -6.63 6.56 14.37
C ALA A 306 -6.96 6.22 15.83
N VAL A 307 -8.15 6.61 16.28
CA VAL A 307 -8.60 6.41 17.66
C VAL A 307 -9.63 5.30 17.68
N ARG A 308 -9.43 4.32 18.57
CA ARG A 308 -10.48 3.33 18.87
C ARG A 308 -11.67 4.03 19.53
N PRO A 309 -12.90 3.93 18.99
CA PRO A 309 -14.08 4.44 19.67
C PRO A 309 -14.28 3.80 21.05
N ALA A 310 -14.93 4.53 21.95
CA ALA A 310 -15.20 4.03 23.30
C ALA A 310 -16.15 2.83 23.27
N ASP A 311 -16.03 1.92 24.24
CA ASP A 311 -16.88 0.72 24.34
C ASP A 311 -18.37 1.05 24.41
N ALA A 312 -18.74 2.22 24.97
CA ALA A 312 -20.14 2.69 25.00
C ALA A 312 -20.74 3.00 23.61
N MET A 313 -19.89 3.10 22.58
CA MET A 313 -20.29 3.33 21.18
C MET A 313 -20.43 2.00 20.41
N ASP A 314 -20.12 0.87 21.05
CA ASP A 314 -20.44 -0.47 20.56
C ASP A 314 -21.88 -0.80 20.94
N VAL A 315 -22.81 -0.42 20.06
CA VAL A 315 -24.25 -0.50 20.31
C VAL A 315 -24.90 -1.35 19.23
N LEU A 316 -25.45 -2.50 19.64
CA LEU A 316 -26.28 -3.33 18.78
C LEU A 316 -27.73 -2.87 18.88
N ASP A 317 -28.18 -2.10 17.88
CA ASP A 317 -29.57 -1.66 17.75
C ASP A 317 -30.12 -2.09 16.39
N ASP A 318 -30.83 -3.21 16.38
CA ASP A 318 -31.44 -3.78 15.17
C ASP A 318 -32.84 -3.22 14.89
N SER A 319 -33.27 -2.24 15.66
CA SER A 319 -34.66 -1.86 15.69
C SER A 319 -34.93 -0.55 14.94
N PRO A 320 -36.03 -0.48 14.18
CA PRO A 320 -36.65 0.79 13.84
C PRO A 320 -37.52 1.33 15.01
N THR A 321 -37.88 0.46 15.97
CA THR A 321 -38.94 0.68 16.98
C THR A 321 -38.71 0.05 18.36
N GLN A 322 -37.58 -0.64 18.65
CA GLN A 322 -37.33 -1.11 20.02
C GLN A 322 -36.94 0.08 20.88
N ALA A 323 -37.50 0.11 22.10
CA ALA A 323 -37.28 1.21 23.03
C ALA A 323 -35.84 1.26 23.59
N SER A 324 -35.01 0.24 23.35
CA SER A 324 -33.63 0.19 23.87
C SER A 324 -32.73 -0.75 23.05
N PRO A 325 -31.43 -0.43 22.93
CA PRO A 325 -30.44 -1.31 22.31
C PRO A 325 -30.32 -2.68 22.98
N MET A 326 -29.90 -3.69 22.21
CA MET A 326 -29.60 -5.03 22.72
C MET A 326 -28.26 -5.05 23.45
N ALA A 327 -28.26 -5.58 24.67
CA ALA A 327 -27.03 -5.77 25.43
C ALA A 327 -26.20 -6.90 24.81
N HIS A 328 -24.89 -6.67 24.67
CA HIS A 328 -23.98 -7.74 24.28
C HIS A 328 -23.88 -8.81 25.38
N PRO A 329 -23.85 -10.11 25.02
CA PRO A 329 -23.75 -11.18 26.01
C PRO A 329 -22.37 -11.19 26.69
N ALA A 330 -22.31 -11.72 27.91
CA ALA A 330 -21.03 -11.94 28.60
C ALA A 330 -20.20 -13.00 27.84
N ASP A 331 -18.96 -12.65 27.50
CA ASP A 331 -18.02 -13.52 26.79
C ASP A 331 -16.70 -13.57 27.58
N PRO A 332 -16.33 -14.71 28.19
CA PRO A 332 -15.11 -14.83 28.99
C PRO A 332 -13.83 -14.77 28.14
N GLN A 333 -13.93 -14.95 26.81
CA GLN A 333 -12.78 -14.85 25.90
C GLN A 333 -12.51 -13.42 25.47
N ARG A 334 -13.50 -12.52 25.59
CA ARG A 334 -13.36 -11.12 25.22
C ARG A 334 -12.59 -10.35 26.29
N ARG A 335 -11.58 -9.60 25.86
CA ARG A 335 -10.81 -8.72 26.74
C ARG A 335 -11.20 -7.27 26.51
N PRO A 336 -11.35 -6.45 27.57
CA PRO A 336 -11.68 -5.04 27.44
C PRO A 336 -10.68 -4.30 26.55
N GLY A 337 -11.17 -3.50 25.62
CA GLY A 337 -10.34 -2.69 24.72
C GLY A 337 -9.60 -3.44 23.61
N GLU A 338 -9.64 -4.78 23.57
CA GLU A 338 -8.95 -5.59 22.56
C GLU A 338 -9.94 -6.17 21.54
N PRO A 339 -9.66 -6.09 20.23
CA PRO A 339 -10.48 -6.77 19.24
C PRO A 339 -10.34 -8.29 19.31
N ARG A 340 -11.42 -9.00 18.97
CA ARG A 340 -11.43 -10.46 18.88
C ARG A 340 -11.33 -10.92 17.42
N VAL A 341 -10.65 -12.04 17.21
CA VAL A 341 -10.45 -12.65 15.89
C VAL A 341 -11.50 -13.75 15.67
N PHE A 342 -12.27 -13.64 14.59
CA PHE A 342 -13.25 -14.65 14.18
C PHE A 342 -12.82 -15.29 12.86
N ARG A 343 -12.87 -16.62 12.80
CA ARG A 343 -12.57 -17.41 11.58
C ARG A 343 -13.87 -17.95 11.01
N ALA A 344 -14.43 -17.27 10.04
CA ALA A 344 -15.79 -17.54 9.57
C ALA A 344 -15.94 -17.38 8.06
N ALA A 345 -17.10 -17.73 7.52
CA ALA A 345 -17.45 -17.34 6.17
C ALA A 345 -17.65 -15.81 6.10
N VAL A 346 -17.34 -15.23 4.94
CA VAL A 346 -17.62 -13.82 4.64
C VAL A 346 -18.71 -13.76 3.57
N GLY A 347 -19.80 -13.04 3.84
CA GLY A 347 -20.84 -12.77 2.85
C GLY A 347 -20.43 -11.62 1.94
N SER A 348 -20.64 -11.76 0.64
CA SER A 348 -20.30 -10.76 -0.37
C SER A 348 -21.42 -10.58 -1.39
N ALA A 349 -21.74 -9.34 -1.76
CA ALA A 349 -22.70 -9.01 -2.82
C ALA A 349 -22.55 -7.56 -3.31
N ASN A 350 -23.16 -7.23 -4.45
CA ASN A 350 -23.41 -5.83 -4.86
C ASN A 350 -24.60 -5.20 -4.12
N ILE A 351 -24.77 -5.52 -2.83
CA ILE A 351 -25.88 -5.05 -2.01
C ILE A 351 -25.31 -4.46 -0.72
N LEU A 352 -25.53 -3.16 -0.51
CA LEU A 352 -25.27 -2.54 0.78
C LEU A 352 -26.35 -2.94 1.78
N LEU A 353 -26.09 -3.97 2.58
CA LEU A 353 -27.08 -4.50 3.52
C LEU A 353 -27.33 -3.54 4.70
N LYS A 354 -28.61 -3.24 4.95
CA LYS A 354 -29.13 -2.43 6.07
C LYS A 354 -30.39 -3.08 6.66
N ASP A 355 -30.38 -4.40 6.75
CA ASP A 355 -31.50 -5.22 7.20
C ASP A 355 -30.97 -6.29 8.18
N PRO A 356 -31.21 -6.12 9.49
CA PRO A 356 -30.81 -7.07 10.52
C PRO A 356 -31.43 -8.46 10.36
N GLU A 357 -32.67 -8.56 9.88
CA GLU A 357 -33.34 -9.84 9.69
C GLU A 357 -32.69 -10.60 8.53
N ALA A 358 -32.46 -9.93 7.40
CA ALA A 358 -31.75 -10.53 6.27
C ALA A 358 -30.30 -10.89 6.64
N ARG A 359 -29.60 -10.04 7.41
CA ARG A 359 -28.26 -10.33 7.94
C ARG A 359 -28.26 -11.60 8.78
N ASP A 360 -29.22 -11.74 9.68
CA ASP A 360 -29.34 -12.89 10.57
C ASP A 360 -29.68 -14.18 9.82
N GLN A 361 -30.54 -14.10 8.80
CA GLN A 361 -30.81 -15.22 7.91
C GLN A 361 -29.54 -15.68 7.17
N LEU A 362 -28.69 -14.74 6.71
CA LEU A 362 -27.41 -15.07 6.09
C LEU A 362 -26.46 -15.74 7.11
N ARG A 363 -26.36 -15.18 8.32
CA ARG A 363 -25.56 -15.74 9.43
C ARG A 363 -25.95 -17.18 9.73
N ASP A 364 -27.24 -17.45 9.88
CA ASP A 364 -27.75 -18.74 10.32
C ASP A 364 -27.69 -19.79 9.20
N ARG A 365 -27.95 -19.37 7.95
CA ARG A 365 -27.97 -20.27 6.80
C ARG A 365 -26.57 -20.59 6.27
N PHE A 366 -25.67 -19.61 6.26
CA PHE A 366 -24.36 -19.75 5.59
C PHE A 366 -23.17 -19.65 6.54
N GLY A 367 -23.41 -19.43 7.84
CA GLY A 367 -22.34 -19.29 8.82
C GLY A 367 -21.48 -18.03 8.62
N VAL A 368 -22.00 -17.01 7.92
CA VAL A 368 -21.27 -15.76 7.71
C VAL A 368 -21.20 -14.96 9.00
N ARG A 369 -20.10 -14.24 9.20
CA ARG A 369 -19.88 -13.37 10.37
C ARG A 369 -19.50 -11.94 10.00
N ALA A 370 -19.19 -11.71 8.74
CA ALA A 370 -18.99 -10.40 8.14
C ALA A 370 -19.70 -10.35 6.78
N ILE A 371 -20.26 -9.19 6.43
CA ILE A 371 -20.92 -8.90 5.16
C ILE A 371 -20.28 -7.65 4.54
N GLU A 372 -19.82 -7.78 3.30
CA GLU A 372 -19.10 -6.75 2.54
C GLU A 372 -19.46 -6.82 1.05
N MET A 373 -18.79 -6.02 0.20
CA MET A 373 -19.23 -5.81 -1.18
C MET A 373 -18.19 -6.17 -2.26
N GLU A 374 -16.95 -6.58 -1.94
CA GLU A 374 -15.89 -6.73 -2.97
C GLU A 374 -15.45 -8.18 -3.19
N SER A 375 -15.43 -8.99 -2.13
CA SER A 375 -14.63 -10.20 -2.08
C SER A 375 -15.07 -11.26 -3.09
N SER A 376 -16.36 -11.41 -3.37
CA SER A 376 -16.85 -12.39 -4.36
C SER A 376 -16.27 -12.13 -5.75
N GLY A 377 -16.19 -10.86 -6.17
CA GLY A 377 -15.59 -10.48 -7.44
C GLY A 377 -14.07 -10.65 -7.47
N ALA A 378 -13.37 -10.12 -6.46
CA ALA A 378 -11.91 -10.20 -6.39
C ALA A 378 -11.42 -11.67 -6.31
N THR A 379 -12.11 -12.51 -5.53
CA THR A 379 -11.75 -13.93 -5.35
C THR A 379 -12.14 -14.80 -6.52
N GLN A 380 -13.20 -14.43 -7.27
CA GLN A 380 -13.50 -15.05 -8.57
C GLN A 380 -12.36 -14.80 -9.58
N ALA A 381 -11.90 -13.54 -9.70
CA ALA A 381 -10.78 -13.20 -10.58
C ALA A 381 -9.49 -13.91 -10.15
N ALA A 382 -9.22 -14.00 -8.83
CA ALA A 382 -8.06 -14.72 -8.32
C ALA A 382 -8.10 -16.20 -8.69
N TRP A 383 -9.25 -16.86 -8.52
CA TRP A 383 -9.42 -18.25 -8.92
C TRP A 383 -9.15 -18.49 -10.40
N GLU A 384 -9.72 -17.65 -11.28
CA GLU A 384 -9.53 -17.77 -12.73
C GLU A 384 -8.06 -17.60 -13.14
N ALA A 385 -7.31 -16.77 -12.39
CA ALA A 385 -5.88 -16.57 -12.58
C ALA A 385 -4.99 -17.63 -11.88
N GLY A 386 -5.57 -18.59 -11.16
CA GLY A 386 -4.80 -19.56 -10.36
C GLY A 386 -4.10 -18.96 -9.13
N VAL A 387 -4.56 -17.80 -8.67
CA VAL A 387 -4.04 -17.05 -7.54
C VAL A 387 -4.80 -17.44 -6.26
N GLY A 388 -4.07 -17.79 -5.21
CA GLY A 388 -4.65 -18.06 -3.90
C GLY A 388 -5.17 -16.78 -3.24
N TYR A 389 -6.20 -16.87 -2.40
CA TYR A 389 -6.77 -15.67 -1.76
C TYR A 389 -6.99 -15.84 -0.25
N LEU A 390 -7.13 -14.72 0.47
CA LEU A 390 -7.72 -14.65 1.81
C LEU A 390 -8.45 -13.32 1.99
N VAL A 391 -9.48 -13.27 2.83
CA VAL A 391 -10.23 -12.05 3.14
C VAL A 391 -10.06 -11.71 4.61
N VAL A 392 -9.78 -10.44 4.91
CA VAL A 392 -9.63 -9.92 6.27
C VAL A 392 -10.50 -8.68 6.41
N ARG A 393 -11.51 -8.73 7.28
CA ARG A 393 -12.50 -7.66 7.45
C ARG A 393 -12.60 -7.21 8.89
N GLY A 394 -12.34 -5.93 9.14
CA GLY A 394 -12.64 -5.30 10.42
C GLY A 394 -14.11 -4.90 10.50
N ILE A 395 -14.71 -4.98 11.67
CA ILE A 395 -16.15 -4.78 11.82
C ILE A 395 -16.46 -3.33 12.17
N SER A 396 -17.18 -2.65 11.28
CA SER A 396 -17.50 -1.21 11.38
C SER A 396 -18.97 -0.91 11.68
N ASP A 397 -19.87 -1.84 11.39
CA ASP A 397 -21.30 -1.70 11.65
C ASP A 397 -21.95 -3.08 11.84
N TYR A 398 -23.26 -3.11 12.06
CA TYR A 398 -24.02 -4.35 12.21
C TYR A 398 -25.00 -4.58 11.04
N CYS A 399 -24.82 -3.98 9.87
CA CYS A 399 -25.80 -4.01 8.78
C CYS A 399 -27.21 -3.57 9.21
N ASN A 400 -27.32 -2.71 10.22
CA ASN A 400 -28.56 -2.16 10.74
C ASN A 400 -28.87 -0.78 10.11
N PRO A 401 -30.12 -0.29 10.17
CA PRO A 401 -30.49 0.99 9.58
C PRO A 401 -29.75 2.19 10.19
N GLY A 402 -29.43 2.13 11.49
CA GLY A 402 -28.74 3.18 12.25
C GLY A 402 -27.22 3.20 12.13
N LYS A 403 -26.64 2.44 11.18
CA LYS A 403 -25.18 2.40 11.01
C LYS A 403 -24.58 3.78 10.71
N ASN A 404 -23.39 4.02 11.26
CA ASN A 404 -22.62 5.26 11.09
C ASN A 404 -21.15 4.92 10.79
N ASP A 405 -20.36 5.96 10.54
CA ASP A 405 -18.98 5.80 10.07
C ASP A 405 -17.93 5.85 11.20
N ILE A 406 -18.34 5.97 12.47
CA ILE A 406 -17.46 6.22 13.62
C ILE A 406 -16.40 5.12 13.79
N TRP A 407 -16.79 3.88 13.51
CA TRP A 407 -15.91 2.72 13.68
C TRP A 407 -15.05 2.40 12.45
N GLN A 408 -15.29 3.05 11.30
CA GLN A 408 -14.69 2.60 10.05
C GLN A 408 -13.17 2.74 10.00
N GLU A 409 -12.60 3.82 10.55
CA GLU A 409 -11.14 3.99 10.59
C GLU A 409 -10.48 2.95 11.50
N HIS A 410 -11.00 2.76 12.72
CA HIS A 410 -10.48 1.75 13.63
C HIS A 410 -10.63 0.34 13.05
N ALA A 411 -11.80 -0.01 12.51
CA ALA A 411 -12.04 -1.31 11.88
C ALA A 411 -11.09 -1.56 10.68
N ALA A 412 -10.89 -0.56 9.82
CA ALA A 412 -9.93 -0.65 8.72
C ALA A 412 -8.51 -0.92 9.24
N LEU A 413 -8.12 -0.25 10.32
CA LEU A 413 -6.82 -0.41 10.93
C LEU A 413 -6.63 -1.79 11.57
N VAL A 414 -7.65 -2.30 12.27
CA VAL A 414 -7.64 -3.67 12.83
C VAL A 414 -7.45 -4.70 11.71
N ALA A 415 -8.18 -4.57 10.60
CA ALA A 415 -8.04 -5.45 9.45
C ALA A 415 -6.62 -5.42 8.85
N ALA A 416 -6.09 -4.21 8.63
CA ALA A 416 -4.74 -4.02 8.08
C ALA A 416 -3.64 -4.52 9.03
N ALA A 417 -3.79 -4.30 10.34
CA ALA A 417 -2.86 -4.78 11.35
C ALA A 417 -2.81 -6.31 11.39
N TYR A 418 -3.98 -6.95 11.38
CA TYR A 418 -4.07 -8.40 11.33
C TYR A 418 -3.46 -8.95 10.03
N ALA A 419 -3.75 -8.33 8.88
CA ALA A 419 -3.18 -8.71 7.59
C ALA A 419 -1.63 -8.61 7.59
N ARG A 420 -1.06 -7.54 8.14
CA ARG A 420 0.41 -7.40 8.27
C ARG A 420 1.00 -8.49 9.16
N ALA A 421 0.41 -8.74 10.33
CA ALA A 421 0.89 -9.78 11.24
C ALA A 421 0.78 -11.19 10.63
N LEU A 422 -0.26 -11.43 9.86
CA LEU A 422 -0.46 -12.68 9.12
C LEU A 422 0.62 -12.88 8.06
N LEU A 423 0.93 -11.85 7.28
CA LEU A 423 1.99 -11.90 6.28
C LEU A 423 3.37 -12.09 6.93
N ALA A 424 3.58 -11.58 8.14
CA ALA A 424 4.77 -11.87 8.94
C ALA A 424 4.90 -13.34 9.35
N LYS A 425 3.83 -14.13 9.32
CA LYS A 425 3.86 -15.58 9.53
C LYS A 425 3.93 -16.38 8.22
N LEU A 426 3.89 -15.70 7.07
CA LEU A 426 4.02 -16.32 5.75
C LEU A 426 5.50 -16.61 5.45
N PRO A 427 5.88 -17.85 5.08
CA PRO A 427 7.25 -18.15 4.72
C PRO A 427 7.65 -17.53 3.38
N ASN A 428 8.93 -17.18 3.25
CA ASN A 428 9.52 -16.95 1.94
C ASN A 428 9.55 -18.28 1.18
N ARG A 429 9.36 -18.24 -0.15
CA ARG A 429 9.69 -19.42 -0.97
C ARG A 429 11.18 -19.36 -1.26
N GLU A 430 11.84 -20.50 -1.20
CA GLU A 430 13.18 -20.63 -1.76
C GLU A 430 13.12 -20.23 -3.24
N ARG A 431 14.09 -19.38 -3.66
CA ARG A 431 14.14 -18.81 -5.00
C ARG A 431 14.53 -19.85 -6.05
#